data_AF-A0AAN6ZRD5-F1
#
_entry.id   AF-A0AAN6ZRD5-F1
#
_cell.length_a   1.000
_cell.length_b   1.000
_cell.length_c   1.000
_cell.angle_alpha   90.00
_cell.angle_beta   90.00
_cell.angle_gamma   90.00
#
_symmetry.space_group_name_H-M   'P 1'
#
loop_
_entity.id
_entity.type
_entity.pdbx_description
1 polymer ?
#
loop_
_entity_poly.entity_id
_entity_poly.type
_entity_poly.pdbx_seq_one_letter_code
_entity_poly.pdbx_strand_id
1 'polypeptide(L)'
;MGRIDTAAVHPRTTATATVDRHSSIGDSESGGSNTINDQFAATPVKTWKGYAWDTWEPPSDQRRLLFKVDALILTFSSLGYFLKNLDQTNVNNAFLSGMKEDLGIVGNELIPLNLLLTRVSPRYVIPSLEVGWGIATICTASVQSYKALYTLRFLVGFFESGFYPGIHYILGSWYTPREIGKRAMIFWLAGIIGQLFSGFLQAAAYTNLHGVYGYTGWRWLFLIDGIITLPLAVAGYFFFPNLPQGGQKTWWITEEEHVLSIKRMEAIRRVGRQSWTKEKIRRTLMSWHTYLLPMIYVLWNNGGIQAAMGYWLKSFNSDPPPVPGTSFSIPEINNLPLPTTGIFVGMALIWGWLSDGPCRGARWPFIYLGAVITIVFSILLWKMPLYNHIHGRMVVFWLSNIGNGAGPLILSWINEICSDDTEKRALLVAAGNDFAYVVQAVVSADMLPLD
;
A
#
# COMPACT_ATOMS: atom_id res chain seq x y z
N MET A 1 -18.08 32.72 -89.55
CA MET A 1 -18.52 33.36 -88.29
C MET A 1 -17.27 33.54 -87.45
N GLY A 2 -16.47 34.60 -87.59
CA GLY A 2 -16.71 36.02 -87.27
C GLY A 2 -15.67 36.38 -86.20
N ARG A 3 -14.49 36.91 -86.59
CA ARG A 3 -14.07 38.33 -86.50
C ARG A 3 -13.87 38.78 -85.01
N ILE A 4 -12.75 39.33 -84.52
CA ILE A 4 -11.76 40.30 -85.05
C ILE A 4 -10.48 40.28 -84.18
N ASP A 5 -9.39 40.68 -84.83
CA ASP A 5 -8.03 41.02 -84.39
C ASP A 5 -7.84 41.83 -83.09
N THR A 6 -6.69 41.69 -82.42
CA THR A 6 -5.59 42.68 -82.46
C THR A 6 -4.46 42.36 -81.48
N ALA A 7 -3.24 42.65 -81.94
CA ALA A 7 -1.97 42.48 -81.24
C ALA A 7 -1.55 43.75 -80.46
N ALA A 8 -0.76 43.59 -79.40
CA ALA A 8 0.27 44.54 -78.92
C ALA A 8 1.13 43.83 -77.83
N VAL A 9 2.31 43.29 -78.16
CA VAL A 9 3.65 43.92 -78.14
C VAL A 9 4.28 44.07 -76.73
N HIS A 10 5.20 43.13 -76.43
CA HIS A 10 6.53 43.21 -75.76
C HIS A 10 6.98 44.51 -75.06
N PRO A 11 7.84 44.47 -74.00
CA PRO A 11 9.28 44.13 -74.16
C PRO A 11 10.01 43.52 -72.91
N ARG A 12 11.00 42.62 -73.08
CA ARG A 12 12.48 42.79 -73.13
C ARG A 12 13.23 42.27 -71.89
N THR A 13 14.14 41.33 -72.15
CA THR A 13 15.49 41.07 -71.61
C THR A 13 16.17 42.30 -70.96
N THR A 14 17.04 42.28 -69.93
CA THR A 14 18.15 41.37 -69.55
C THR A 14 18.77 41.84 -68.20
N ALA A 15 19.57 40.97 -67.54
CA ALA A 15 20.77 41.26 -66.72
C ALA A 15 20.70 41.37 -65.15
N THR A 16 21.24 40.31 -64.50
CA THR A 16 22.22 40.25 -63.38
C THR A 16 22.19 41.19 -62.16
N ALA A 17 22.17 40.62 -60.96
CA ALA A 17 23.10 40.93 -59.84
C ALA A 17 22.98 39.91 -58.68
N THR A 18 24.11 39.35 -58.25
CA THR A 18 24.39 38.53 -57.05
C THR A 18 24.38 39.37 -55.76
N VAL A 19 23.96 38.83 -54.60
CA VAL A 19 24.57 38.99 -53.24
C VAL A 19 23.87 38.04 -52.23
N ASP A 20 24.65 37.22 -51.51
CA ASP A 20 24.26 36.43 -50.31
C ASP A 20 23.88 37.31 -49.11
N ARG A 21 22.95 36.87 -48.24
CA ARG A 21 22.99 37.13 -46.79
C ARG A 21 21.98 36.32 -45.97
N HIS A 22 22.50 35.73 -44.89
CA HIS A 22 21.80 35.19 -43.74
C HIS A 22 20.80 36.16 -43.07
N SER A 23 19.83 35.54 -42.39
CA SER A 23 19.18 35.94 -41.12
C SER A 23 17.88 36.77 -41.13
N SER A 24 17.02 36.38 -40.18
CA SER A 24 15.98 37.13 -39.47
C SER A 24 14.57 37.22 -40.09
N ILE A 25 13.69 36.28 -39.70
CA ILE A 25 12.35 36.62 -39.16
C ILE A 25 12.08 35.64 -38.01
N GLY A 26 12.12 36.15 -36.78
CA GLY A 26 11.90 35.41 -35.54
C GLY A 26 10.48 35.51 -35.02
N ASP A 27 10.04 34.39 -34.44
CA ASP A 27 9.44 34.25 -33.10
C ASP A 27 8.66 35.43 -32.52
N SER A 28 7.33 35.31 -32.48
CA SER A 28 6.51 36.09 -31.52
C SER A 28 5.25 35.40 -30.97
N GLU A 29 5.02 34.10 -31.22
CA GLU A 29 3.82 33.41 -30.67
C GLU A 29 4.10 32.26 -29.66
N SER A 30 5.36 31.98 -29.32
CA SER A 30 5.72 30.87 -28.40
C SER A 30 5.95 31.27 -26.94
N GLY A 31 5.90 32.57 -26.60
CA GLY A 31 6.33 33.09 -25.28
C GLY A 31 5.37 32.86 -24.10
N GLY A 32 4.10 32.54 -24.35
CA GLY A 32 3.09 32.40 -23.28
C GLY A 32 2.98 30.99 -22.67
N SER A 33 3.32 29.94 -23.43
CA SER A 33 3.13 28.55 -22.96
C SER A 33 4.34 27.99 -22.20
N ASN A 34 5.54 28.51 -22.45
CA ASN A 34 6.76 28.03 -21.82
C ASN A 34 6.92 28.53 -20.38
N THR A 35 6.40 29.70 -20.04
CA THR A 35 6.53 30.30 -18.69
C THR A 35 5.65 29.62 -17.64
N ILE A 36 4.44 29.17 -18.01
CA ILE A 36 3.58 28.37 -17.12
C ILE A 36 4.19 26.99 -16.91
N ASN A 37 4.71 26.36 -17.97
CA ASN A 37 5.36 25.06 -17.87
C ASN A 37 6.61 25.10 -16.98
N ASP A 38 7.40 26.19 -17.00
CA ASP A 38 8.58 26.33 -16.13
C ASP A 38 8.25 26.59 -14.64
N GLN A 39 7.10 27.21 -14.32
CA GLN A 39 6.67 27.43 -12.93
C GLN A 39 6.26 26.14 -12.20
N PHE A 40 5.79 25.13 -12.96
CA PHE A 40 5.38 23.83 -12.43
C PHE A 40 6.34 22.70 -12.84
N ALA A 41 7.34 23.00 -13.68
CA ALA A 41 8.45 22.10 -13.98
C ALA A 41 9.17 21.82 -12.68
N ALA A 42 9.29 20.54 -12.37
CA ALA A 42 9.65 20.14 -11.04
C ALA A 42 11.14 20.54 -10.81
N THR A 43 11.37 21.55 -9.97
CA THR A 43 12.70 22.05 -9.63
C THR A 43 13.43 21.04 -8.73
N PRO A 44 14.72 20.73 -8.99
CA PRO A 44 15.47 19.79 -8.15
C PRO A 44 15.58 20.33 -6.71
N VAL A 45 15.47 19.44 -5.72
CA VAL A 45 15.54 19.77 -4.29
C VAL A 45 16.90 20.41 -4.01
N LYS A 46 16.89 21.69 -3.61
CA LYS A 46 18.11 22.45 -3.33
C LYS A 46 18.45 22.52 -1.84
N THR A 47 17.50 22.17 -0.96
CA THR A 47 17.62 22.42 0.48
C THR A 47 17.46 21.14 1.30
N TRP A 48 18.22 21.01 2.40
CA TRP A 48 18.05 19.92 3.39
C TRP A 48 16.61 19.79 3.92
N LYS A 49 15.90 20.93 4.01
CA LYS A 49 14.48 20.99 4.37
C LYS A 49 13.56 20.28 3.36
N GLY A 50 13.84 20.39 2.06
CA GLY A 50 13.12 19.63 1.02
C GLY A 50 13.49 18.15 1.06
N TYR A 51 14.73 17.81 1.40
CA TYR A 51 15.14 16.41 1.59
C TYR A 51 14.36 15.75 2.74
N ALA A 52 14.12 16.46 3.84
CA ALA A 52 13.29 15.99 4.95
C ALA A 52 11.79 15.92 4.59
N TRP A 53 11.22 16.97 3.99
CA TRP A 53 9.80 17.00 3.63
C TRP A 53 9.53 17.90 2.41
N ASP A 54 9.09 17.29 1.30
CA ASP A 54 8.98 17.97 0.00
C ASP A 54 7.92 19.10 0.00
N THR A 55 7.00 19.13 0.96
CA THR A 55 5.96 20.16 1.10
C THR A 55 6.52 21.54 1.51
N TRP A 56 7.78 21.63 1.91
CA TRP A 56 8.36 22.87 2.45
C TRP A 56 9.07 23.75 1.41
N GLU A 57 9.31 23.26 0.20
CA GLU A 57 9.96 24.00 -0.89
C GLU A 57 9.02 24.77 -1.86
N PRO A 58 7.77 24.34 -2.13
CA PRO A 58 6.88 25.06 -3.06
C PRO A 58 6.46 26.46 -2.56
N PRO A 59 6.01 27.36 -3.47
CA PRO A 59 5.41 28.65 -3.10
C PRO A 59 4.29 28.51 -2.05
N SER A 60 4.03 29.55 -1.26
CA SER A 60 3.07 29.56 -0.13
C SER A 60 1.72 28.92 -0.46
N ASP A 61 1.23 29.16 -1.67
CA ASP A 61 -0.11 28.77 -2.11
C ASP A 61 -0.14 27.26 -2.43
N GLN A 62 0.92 26.75 -3.04
CA GLN A 62 1.10 25.31 -3.26
C GLN A 62 1.34 24.56 -1.95
N ARG A 63 2.08 25.16 -1.01
CA ARG A 63 2.33 24.59 0.32
C ARG A 63 1.05 24.47 1.14
N ARG A 64 0.17 25.48 1.10
CA ARG A 64 -1.12 25.45 1.81
C ARG A 64 -2.04 24.37 1.24
N LEU A 65 -2.13 24.25 -0.09
CA LEU A 65 -2.86 23.18 -0.75
C LEU A 65 -2.32 21.80 -0.34
N LEU A 66 -1.01 21.57 -0.45
CA LEU A 66 -0.38 20.30 -0.07
C LEU A 66 -0.60 19.96 1.40
N PHE A 67 -0.52 20.93 2.30
CA PHE A 67 -0.80 20.70 3.72
C PHE A 67 -2.25 20.24 3.95
N LYS A 68 -3.23 20.83 3.26
CA LYS A 68 -4.64 20.38 3.37
C LYS A 68 -4.83 18.97 2.80
N VAL A 69 -4.22 18.69 1.66
CA VAL A 69 -4.27 17.37 1.00
C VAL A 69 -3.60 16.32 1.89
N ASP A 70 -2.43 16.63 2.48
CA ASP A 70 -1.74 15.77 3.44
C ASP A 70 -2.57 15.56 4.72
N ALA A 71 -3.12 16.63 5.28
CA ALA A 71 -3.90 16.55 6.52
C ALA A 71 -5.20 15.75 6.36
N LEU A 72 -5.82 15.76 5.18
CA LEU A 72 -7.12 15.12 4.96
C LEU A 72 -7.01 13.80 4.19
N ILE A 73 -6.37 13.79 3.02
CA ILE A 73 -6.26 12.57 2.20
C ILE A 73 -5.31 11.58 2.85
N LEU A 74 -4.09 12.01 3.15
CA LEU A 74 -3.07 11.10 3.66
C LEU A 74 -3.41 10.61 5.06
N THR A 75 -3.91 11.47 5.96
CA THR A 75 -4.36 11.05 7.29
C THR A 75 -5.51 10.06 7.21
N PHE A 76 -6.55 10.35 6.41
CA PHE A 76 -7.69 9.43 6.24
C PHE A 76 -7.25 8.08 5.66
N SER A 77 -6.44 8.12 4.61
CA SER A 77 -5.88 6.93 3.96
C SER A 77 -5.06 6.10 4.94
N SER A 78 -4.19 6.76 5.73
CA SER A 78 -3.31 6.11 6.70
C SER A 78 -4.11 5.50 7.85
N LEU A 79 -5.14 6.20 8.34
CA LEU A 79 -6.00 5.70 9.41
C LEU A 79 -6.86 4.53 8.91
N GLY A 80 -7.40 4.59 7.69
CA GLY A 80 -8.11 3.47 7.08
C GLY A 80 -7.21 2.25 6.89
N TYR A 81 -5.95 2.45 6.47
CA TYR A 81 -4.99 1.34 6.33
C TYR A 81 -4.50 0.79 7.67
N PHE A 82 -4.38 1.65 8.68
CA PHE A 82 -4.14 1.24 10.08
C PHE A 82 -5.25 0.32 10.55
N LEU A 83 -6.51 0.74 10.43
CA LEU A 83 -7.68 -0.07 10.83
C LEU A 83 -7.77 -1.37 10.01
N LYS A 84 -7.43 -1.31 8.72
CA LYS A 84 -7.43 -2.49 7.85
C LYS A 84 -6.47 -3.57 8.37
N ASN A 85 -5.25 -3.17 8.66
CA ASN A 85 -4.25 -4.08 9.19
C ASN A 85 -4.59 -4.52 10.62
N LEU A 86 -5.29 -3.68 11.38
CA LEU A 86 -5.79 -4.00 12.71
C LEU A 86 -6.83 -5.14 12.64
N ASP A 87 -7.85 -5.04 11.78
CA ASP A 87 -8.87 -6.09 11.58
C ASP A 87 -8.26 -7.41 11.07
N GLN A 88 -7.38 -7.35 10.06
CA GLN A 88 -6.68 -8.53 9.55
C GLN A 88 -5.87 -9.25 10.65
N THR A 89 -5.23 -8.48 11.53
CA THR A 89 -4.45 -9.04 12.64
C THR A 89 -5.34 -9.53 13.78
N ASN A 90 -6.48 -8.85 14.01
CA ASN A 90 -7.49 -9.23 14.99
C ASN A 90 -8.02 -10.64 14.77
N VAL A 91 -8.14 -11.07 13.50
CA VAL A 91 -8.48 -12.46 13.15
C VAL A 91 -7.53 -13.47 13.81
N ASN A 92 -6.24 -13.28 13.60
CA ASN A 92 -5.21 -14.18 14.09
C ASN A 92 -5.15 -14.15 15.62
N ASN A 93 -5.23 -12.95 16.20
CA ASN A 93 -5.23 -12.75 17.64
C ASN A 93 -6.48 -13.35 18.31
N ALA A 94 -7.66 -13.20 17.71
CA ALA A 94 -8.91 -13.81 18.17
C ALA A 94 -8.81 -15.34 18.14
N PHE A 95 -8.25 -15.91 17.08
CA PHE A 95 -8.00 -17.35 16.97
C PHE A 95 -7.08 -17.86 18.08
N LEU A 96 -6.04 -17.08 18.43
CA LEU A 96 -5.14 -17.41 19.53
C LEU A 96 -5.79 -17.27 20.92
N SER A 97 -6.87 -16.49 21.03
CA SER A 97 -7.46 -16.07 22.31
C SER A 97 -8.80 -16.71 22.68
N GLY A 98 -9.17 -17.82 22.03
CA GLY A 98 -10.39 -18.55 22.40
C GLY A 98 -11.44 -18.69 21.30
N MET A 99 -11.27 -18.04 20.13
CA MET A 99 -12.28 -18.12 19.05
C MET A 99 -12.43 -19.54 18.50
N LYS A 100 -11.35 -20.33 18.47
CA LYS A 100 -11.38 -21.73 18.04
C LYS A 100 -12.23 -22.57 18.98
N GLU A 101 -12.00 -22.39 20.28
CA GLU A 101 -12.64 -23.12 21.37
C GLU A 101 -14.12 -22.75 21.51
N ASP A 102 -14.45 -21.46 21.40
CA ASP A 102 -15.83 -20.92 21.51
C ASP A 102 -16.73 -21.34 20.33
N LEU A 103 -16.16 -21.49 19.13
CA LEU A 103 -16.91 -21.85 17.91
C LEU A 103 -16.83 -23.34 17.55
N GLY A 104 -16.15 -24.15 18.37
CA GLY A 104 -15.99 -25.59 18.13
C GLY A 104 -15.32 -25.89 16.79
N ILE A 105 -14.34 -25.08 16.38
CA ILE A 105 -13.62 -25.30 15.11
C ILE A 105 -12.73 -26.54 15.26
N VAL A 106 -13.21 -27.66 14.74
CA VAL A 106 -12.47 -28.93 14.65
C VAL A 106 -11.66 -28.90 13.35
N GLY A 107 -10.35 -28.70 13.47
CA GLY A 107 -9.44 -28.52 12.33
C GLY A 107 -8.75 -27.14 12.33
N ASN A 108 -7.86 -26.94 11.37
CA ASN A 108 -7.03 -25.72 11.26
C ASN A 108 -7.50 -24.78 10.13
N GLU A 109 -8.80 -24.77 9.82
CA GLU A 109 -9.41 -24.13 8.64
C GLU A 109 -9.40 -22.58 8.59
N LEU A 110 -8.26 -21.91 8.81
CA LEU A 110 -8.12 -20.50 8.47
C LEU A 110 -7.90 -20.35 6.96
N ILE A 111 -9.00 -20.19 6.20
CA ILE A 111 -8.92 -19.87 4.77
C ILE A 111 -8.83 -18.34 4.60
N PRO A 112 -7.70 -17.78 4.15
CA PRO A 112 -7.57 -16.34 3.92
C PRO A 112 -8.23 -16.02 2.57
N LEU A 113 -9.42 -15.41 2.59
CA LEU A 113 -10.10 -15.00 1.36
C LEU A 113 -9.93 -13.50 1.13
N ASN A 114 -9.05 -13.14 0.19
CA ASN A 114 -8.87 -11.77 -0.26
C ASN A 114 -8.85 -11.74 -1.80
N LEU A 115 -10.01 -11.62 -2.44
CA LEU A 115 -10.06 -11.45 -3.89
C LEU A 115 -11.37 -10.80 -4.36
N LEU A 116 -11.30 -9.50 -4.72
CA LEU A 116 -12.07 -8.91 -5.82
C LEU A 116 -11.61 -7.48 -6.15
N LEU A 117 -11.43 -7.10 -7.42
CA LEU A 117 -11.26 -5.69 -7.82
C LEU A 117 -12.48 -5.23 -8.62
N THR A 118 -13.15 -4.17 -8.17
CA THR A 118 -14.28 -3.56 -8.88
C THR A 118 -13.96 -2.17 -9.44
N ARG A 119 -14.38 -1.94 -10.71
CA ARG A 119 -14.24 -0.67 -11.46
C ARG A 119 -15.43 0.27 -11.21
N VAL A 120 -15.40 1.05 -10.13
CA VAL A 120 -16.44 2.07 -9.86
C VAL A 120 -15.81 3.35 -9.31
N SER A 121 -16.48 4.49 -9.49
CA SER A 121 -16.03 5.84 -9.11
C SER A 121 -15.63 5.95 -7.63
N PRO A 122 -14.39 6.34 -7.27
CA PRO A 122 -13.84 6.20 -5.92
C PRO A 122 -14.54 6.97 -4.79
N ARG A 123 -15.16 8.13 -5.09
CA ARG A 123 -15.59 9.09 -4.06
C ARG A 123 -16.61 8.53 -3.07
N TYR A 124 -17.62 7.85 -3.58
CA TYR A 124 -18.69 7.25 -2.75
C TYR A 124 -18.46 5.77 -2.51
N VAL A 125 -17.73 5.12 -3.42
CA VAL A 125 -17.47 3.68 -3.36
C VAL A 125 -16.57 3.35 -2.18
N ILE A 126 -15.47 4.08 -1.99
CA ILE A 126 -14.51 3.76 -0.90
C ILE A 126 -15.18 3.88 0.48
N PRO A 127 -15.87 5.00 0.81
CA PRO A 127 -16.62 5.08 2.06
C PRO A 127 -17.76 4.05 2.18
N SER A 128 -18.44 3.69 1.08
CA SER A 128 -19.49 2.65 1.10
C SER A 128 -18.93 1.27 1.40
N LEU A 129 -17.79 0.94 0.81
CA LEU A 129 -17.07 -0.31 1.08
C LEU A 129 -16.58 -0.34 2.53
N GLU A 130 -16.04 0.76 3.06
CA GLU A 130 -15.62 0.85 4.46
C GLU A 130 -16.79 0.71 5.44
N VAL A 131 -17.96 1.29 5.15
CA VAL A 131 -19.17 1.07 5.96
C VAL A 131 -19.60 -0.39 5.93
N GLY A 132 -19.65 -1.00 4.74
CA GLY A 132 -19.99 -2.41 4.58
C GLY A 132 -19.04 -3.34 5.35
N TRP A 133 -17.74 -3.04 5.27
CA TRP A 133 -16.69 -3.72 6.03
C TRP A 133 -16.89 -3.54 7.55
N GLY A 134 -17.04 -2.31 8.04
CA GLY A 134 -17.25 -2.04 9.46
C GLY A 134 -18.50 -2.72 10.04
N ILE A 135 -19.61 -2.74 9.29
CA ILE A 135 -20.82 -3.49 9.68
C ILE A 135 -20.53 -4.99 9.76
N ALA A 136 -19.87 -5.57 8.75
CA ALA A 136 -19.53 -6.99 8.72
C ALA A 136 -18.58 -7.38 9.89
N THR A 137 -17.63 -6.50 10.23
CA THR A 137 -16.73 -6.66 11.39
C THR A 137 -17.51 -6.67 12.70
N ILE A 138 -18.46 -5.76 12.91
CA ILE A 138 -19.33 -5.77 14.11
C ILE A 138 -20.17 -7.05 14.17
N CYS A 139 -20.74 -7.47 13.03
CA CYS A 139 -21.51 -8.71 12.95
C CYS A 139 -20.66 -9.93 13.34
N THR A 140 -19.35 -9.90 13.11
CA THR A 140 -18.42 -10.99 13.49
C THR A 140 -18.39 -11.22 15.01
N ALA A 141 -18.58 -10.19 15.83
CA ALA A 141 -18.66 -10.33 17.29
C ALA A 141 -19.88 -11.15 17.76
N SER A 142 -20.94 -11.18 16.95
CA SER A 142 -22.21 -11.86 17.28
C SER A 142 -22.28 -13.31 16.76
N VAL A 143 -21.22 -13.80 16.10
CA VAL A 143 -21.21 -15.13 15.48
C VAL A 143 -21.26 -16.24 16.52
N GLN A 144 -22.03 -17.29 16.23
CA GLN A 144 -22.12 -18.50 17.06
C GLN A 144 -21.75 -19.78 16.30
N SER A 145 -21.43 -19.68 15.00
CA SER A 145 -21.12 -20.84 14.15
C SER A 145 -19.94 -20.55 13.22
N TYR A 146 -19.07 -21.54 13.03
CA TYR A 146 -17.93 -21.46 12.11
C TYR A 146 -18.33 -21.14 10.66
N LYS A 147 -19.46 -21.66 10.17
CA LYS A 147 -19.97 -21.35 8.80
C LYS A 147 -20.37 -19.89 8.65
N ALA A 148 -20.98 -19.32 9.70
CA ALA A 148 -21.34 -17.91 9.74
C ALA A 148 -20.08 -17.03 9.81
N LEU A 149 -19.04 -17.47 10.54
CA LEU A 149 -17.74 -16.80 10.54
C LEU A 149 -17.14 -16.74 9.12
N TYR A 150 -17.11 -17.84 8.38
CA TYR A 150 -16.59 -17.84 7.00
C TYR A 150 -17.39 -16.92 6.07
N THR A 151 -18.71 -16.92 6.19
CA THR A 151 -19.58 -16.08 5.37
C THR A 151 -19.30 -14.60 5.64
N LEU A 152 -19.16 -14.21 6.90
CA LEU A 152 -18.81 -12.83 7.27
C LEU A 152 -17.40 -12.47 6.83
N ARG A 153 -16.44 -13.40 6.89
CA ARG A 153 -15.08 -13.15 6.38
C ARG A 153 -15.01 -13.01 4.87
N PHE A 154 -15.82 -13.75 4.13
CA PHE A 154 -16.01 -13.52 2.70
C PHE A 154 -16.51 -12.09 2.44
N LEU A 155 -17.51 -11.62 3.20
CA LEU A 155 -18.06 -10.28 3.06
C LEU A 155 -17.04 -9.20 3.42
N VAL A 156 -16.30 -9.38 4.52
CA VAL A 156 -15.19 -8.50 4.92
C VAL A 156 -14.17 -8.40 3.80
N GLY A 157 -13.65 -9.52 3.30
CA GLY A 157 -12.65 -9.53 2.21
C GLY A 157 -13.20 -8.90 0.92
N PHE A 158 -14.48 -9.10 0.60
CA PHE A 158 -15.14 -8.47 -0.54
C PHE A 158 -15.24 -6.95 -0.42
N PHE A 159 -15.56 -6.43 0.76
CA PHE A 159 -15.63 -4.98 0.99
C PHE A 159 -14.22 -4.37 1.09
N GLU A 160 -13.27 -5.07 1.69
CA GLU A 160 -11.89 -4.64 1.92
C GLU A 160 -11.07 -4.49 0.62
N SER A 161 -11.37 -5.31 -0.38
CA SER A 161 -10.53 -5.45 -1.57
C SER A 161 -10.47 -4.19 -2.44
N GLY A 162 -11.51 -3.35 -2.40
CA GLY A 162 -11.56 -2.09 -3.14
C GLY A 162 -10.79 -0.93 -2.47
N PHE A 163 -10.50 -1.04 -1.17
CA PHE A 163 -9.87 0.05 -0.41
C PHE A 163 -8.47 0.37 -0.94
N TYR A 164 -7.58 -0.63 -1.01
CA TYR A 164 -6.18 -0.44 -1.38
C TYR A 164 -5.99 0.19 -2.77
N PRO A 165 -6.56 -0.37 -3.87
CA PRO A 165 -6.45 0.24 -5.20
C PRO A 165 -7.15 1.61 -5.26
N GLY A 166 -8.23 1.80 -4.51
CA GLY A 166 -8.97 3.05 -4.43
C GLY A 166 -8.15 4.21 -3.84
N ILE A 167 -7.50 3.96 -2.70
CA ILE A 167 -6.61 4.92 -2.05
C ILE A 167 -5.41 5.24 -2.95
N HIS A 168 -4.75 4.24 -3.52
CA HIS A 168 -3.61 4.46 -4.42
C HIS A 168 -3.98 5.28 -5.65
N TYR A 169 -5.17 5.06 -6.19
CA TYR A 169 -5.68 5.86 -7.29
C TYR A 169 -5.85 7.34 -6.90
N ILE A 170 -6.40 7.62 -5.71
CA ILE A 170 -6.60 8.99 -5.23
C ILE A 170 -5.29 9.68 -4.87
N LEU A 171 -4.39 8.99 -4.17
CA LEU A 171 -3.03 9.49 -3.94
C LEU A 171 -2.35 9.81 -5.27
N GLY A 172 -2.51 8.93 -6.25
CA GLY A 172 -2.11 9.18 -7.63
C GLY A 172 -2.73 10.46 -8.18
N SER A 173 -4.04 10.67 -8.07
CA SER A 173 -4.70 11.82 -8.69
C SER A 173 -4.41 13.17 -8.04
N TRP A 174 -3.96 13.19 -6.78
CA TRP A 174 -3.69 14.42 -6.02
C TRP A 174 -2.21 14.76 -5.86
N TYR A 175 -1.32 13.76 -5.86
CA TYR A 175 0.11 13.96 -5.63
C TYR A 175 0.93 13.84 -6.90
N THR A 176 1.98 14.66 -6.98
CA THR A 176 2.98 14.56 -8.04
C THR A 176 3.88 13.32 -7.84
N PRO A 177 4.54 12.79 -8.89
CA PRO A 177 5.46 11.65 -8.76
C PRO A 177 6.60 11.86 -7.76
N ARG A 178 6.99 13.11 -7.51
CA ARG A 178 8.03 13.44 -6.52
C ARG A 178 7.51 13.38 -5.10
N GLU A 179 6.25 13.75 -4.90
CA GLU A 179 5.60 13.84 -3.59
C GLU A 179 5.07 12.50 -3.08
N ILE A 180 4.64 11.62 -4.00
CA ILE A 180 3.90 10.39 -3.65
C ILE A 180 4.76 9.37 -2.90
N GLY A 181 6.08 9.33 -3.14
CA GLY A 181 6.98 8.33 -2.54
C GLY A 181 7.01 8.37 -1.01
N LYS A 182 7.30 9.54 -0.42
CA LYS A 182 7.35 9.70 1.06
C LYS A 182 5.99 9.46 1.71
N ARG A 183 4.91 9.87 1.03
CA ARG A 183 3.53 9.74 1.51
C ARG A 183 3.03 8.30 1.47
N ALA A 184 3.37 7.57 0.41
CA ALA A 184 3.10 6.14 0.30
C ALA A 184 3.80 5.34 1.42
N MET A 185 5.01 5.75 1.83
CA MET A 185 5.71 5.14 2.97
C MET A 185 5.03 5.41 4.30
N ILE A 186 4.53 6.62 4.55
CA ILE A 186 3.75 6.93 5.76
C ILE A 186 2.45 6.11 5.79
N PHE A 187 1.74 6.06 4.66
CA PHE A 187 0.56 5.23 4.50
C PHE A 187 0.87 3.76 4.85
N TRP A 188 1.95 3.21 4.29
CA TRP A 188 2.33 1.82 4.54
C TRP A 188 2.74 1.57 6.00
N LEU A 189 3.51 2.49 6.60
CA LEU A 189 3.93 2.42 8.00
C LEU A 189 2.75 2.45 8.96
N ALA A 190 1.71 3.24 8.66
CA ALA A 190 0.48 3.27 9.46
C ALA A 190 -0.18 1.89 9.55
N GLY A 191 -0.13 1.09 8.48
CA GLY A 191 -0.63 -0.29 8.50
C GLY A 191 0.13 -1.18 9.48
N ILE A 192 1.45 -1.10 9.50
CA ILE A 192 2.28 -1.90 10.41
C ILE A 192 2.05 -1.50 11.87
N ILE A 193 1.90 -0.20 12.13
CA ILE A 193 1.54 0.29 13.47
C ILE A 193 0.16 -0.27 13.86
N GLY A 194 -0.77 -0.40 12.92
CA GLY A 194 -2.07 -1.08 13.12
C GLY A 194 -1.93 -2.53 13.57
N GLN A 195 -1.03 -3.30 12.93
CA GLN A 195 -0.74 -4.68 13.35
C GLN A 195 -0.18 -4.75 14.77
N LEU A 196 0.74 -3.84 15.11
CA LEU A 196 1.30 -3.76 16.46
C LEU A 196 0.23 -3.41 17.50
N PHE A 197 -0.66 -2.45 17.18
CA PHE A 197 -1.72 -2.02 18.07
C PHE A 197 -2.79 -3.11 18.29
N SER A 198 -3.08 -3.93 17.26
CA SER A 198 -4.02 -5.07 17.35
C SER A 198 -3.67 -6.04 18.48
N GLY A 199 -2.38 -6.39 18.65
CA GLY A 199 -1.98 -7.32 19.71
C GLY A 199 -2.16 -6.74 21.12
N PHE A 200 -1.80 -5.47 21.32
CA PHE A 200 -2.05 -4.78 22.58
C PHE A 200 -3.55 -4.64 22.88
N LEU A 201 -4.34 -4.28 21.84
CA LEU A 201 -5.78 -4.17 21.96
C LEU A 201 -6.41 -5.51 22.35
N GLN A 202 -5.95 -6.61 21.77
CA GLN A 202 -6.44 -7.94 22.12
C GLN A 202 -6.08 -8.35 23.55
N ALA A 203 -4.83 -8.13 23.96
CA ALA A 203 -4.42 -8.41 25.32
C ALA A 203 -5.25 -7.60 26.32
N ALA A 204 -5.48 -6.31 26.05
CA ALA A 204 -6.28 -5.41 26.89
C ALA A 204 -7.78 -5.78 26.91
N ALA A 205 -8.34 -6.15 25.76
CA ALA A 205 -9.74 -6.60 25.66
C ALA A 205 -9.94 -7.91 26.43
N TYR A 206 -8.97 -8.83 26.36
CA TYR A 206 -9.03 -10.06 27.13
C TYR A 206 -8.87 -9.83 28.64
N THR A 207 -7.95 -8.96 29.09
CA THR A 207 -7.76 -8.74 30.52
C THR A 207 -8.90 -7.97 31.18
N ASN A 208 -9.49 -6.99 30.48
CA ASN A 208 -10.45 -6.06 31.09
C ASN A 208 -11.91 -6.34 30.71
N LEU A 209 -12.18 -6.95 29.55
CA LEU A 209 -13.54 -7.12 29.02
C LEU A 209 -13.98 -8.58 28.89
N HIS A 210 -13.09 -9.54 29.13
CA HIS A 210 -13.47 -10.95 29.10
C HIS A 210 -14.53 -11.26 30.18
N GLY A 211 -15.66 -11.83 29.76
CA GLY A 211 -16.79 -12.16 30.64
C GLY A 211 -17.75 -11.00 30.90
N VAL A 212 -17.39 -9.77 30.50
CA VAL A 212 -18.28 -8.60 30.62
C VAL A 212 -19.47 -8.77 29.66
N TYR A 213 -20.69 -8.62 30.17
CA TYR A 213 -21.95 -8.91 29.47
C TYR A 213 -22.05 -10.32 28.87
N GLY A 214 -21.26 -11.29 29.37
CA GLY A 214 -21.24 -12.67 28.87
C GLY A 214 -20.49 -12.85 27.54
N TYR A 215 -19.80 -11.82 27.05
CA TYR A 215 -18.99 -11.92 25.84
C TYR A 215 -17.54 -12.30 26.14
N THR A 216 -16.96 -13.13 25.27
CA THR A 216 -15.55 -13.48 25.31
C THR A 216 -14.68 -12.32 24.82
N GLY A 217 -13.43 -12.24 25.29
CA GLY A 217 -12.52 -11.13 24.96
C GLY A 217 -12.30 -10.91 23.45
N TRP A 218 -12.33 -11.97 22.64
CA TRP A 218 -12.20 -11.85 21.18
C TRP A 218 -13.43 -11.23 20.49
N ARG A 219 -14.63 -11.38 21.07
CA ARG A 219 -15.84 -10.71 20.54
C ARG A 219 -15.79 -9.21 20.80
N TRP A 220 -15.30 -8.82 21.97
CA TRP A 220 -15.05 -7.40 22.30
C TRP A 220 -14.04 -6.76 21.35
N LEU A 221 -13.03 -7.50 20.91
CA LEU A 221 -12.06 -7.02 19.93
C LEU A 221 -12.73 -6.57 18.63
N PHE A 222 -13.53 -7.44 18.00
CA PHE A 222 -14.24 -7.11 16.76
C PHE A 222 -15.29 -6.01 16.95
N LEU A 223 -15.92 -5.95 18.13
CA LEU A 223 -16.87 -4.89 18.46
C LEU A 223 -16.17 -3.52 18.54
N ILE A 224 -15.06 -3.43 19.28
CA ILE A 224 -14.27 -2.20 19.41
C ILE A 224 -13.74 -1.76 18.05
N ASP A 225 -13.20 -2.70 17.27
CA ASP A 225 -12.66 -2.46 15.94
C ASP A 225 -13.72 -1.90 14.96
N GLY A 226 -14.92 -2.49 14.98
CA GLY A 226 -16.05 -1.97 14.21
C GLY A 226 -16.52 -0.58 14.67
N ILE A 227 -16.52 -0.32 15.99
CA ILE A 227 -16.90 0.97 16.58
C ILE A 227 -15.92 2.09 16.21
N ILE A 228 -14.62 1.80 16.11
CA ILE A 228 -13.63 2.80 15.66
C ILE A 228 -13.65 2.98 14.13
N THR A 229 -14.00 1.94 13.38
CA THR A 229 -14.02 1.95 11.91
C THR A 229 -15.23 2.66 11.34
N LEU A 230 -16.44 2.46 11.89
CA LEU A 230 -17.66 3.07 11.35
C LEU A 230 -17.65 4.61 11.33
N PRO A 231 -17.27 5.33 12.40
CA PRO A 231 -17.19 6.78 12.37
C PRO A 231 -16.21 7.29 11.34
N LEU A 232 -15.09 6.58 11.13
CA LEU A 232 -14.13 6.93 10.09
C LEU A 232 -14.74 6.75 8.70
N ALA A 233 -15.39 5.61 8.45
CA ALA A 233 -16.06 5.33 7.18
C ALA A 233 -17.14 6.40 6.87
N VAL A 234 -17.93 6.79 7.88
CA VAL A 234 -18.93 7.87 7.76
C VAL A 234 -18.26 9.21 7.51
N ALA A 235 -17.17 9.53 8.21
CA ALA A 235 -16.38 10.74 7.97
C ALA A 235 -15.83 10.76 6.53
N GLY A 236 -15.51 9.60 5.95
CA GLY A 236 -15.11 9.44 4.56
C GLY A 236 -16.10 10.10 3.58
N TYR A 237 -17.40 9.98 3.78
CA TYR A 237 -18.38 10.62 2.87
C TYR A 237 -18.25 12.15 2.81
N PHE A 238 -17.80 12.78 3.90
CA PHE A 238 -17.65 14.23 3.99
C PHE A 238 -16.26 14.68 3.58
N PHE A 239 -15.21 14.04 4.10
CA PHE A 239 -13.83 14.53 3.93
C PHE A 239 -13.16 14.03 2.65
N PHE A 240 -13.61 12.90 2.11
CA PHE A 240 -12.94 12.26 0.99
C PHE A 240 -13.13 13.05 -0.30
N PRO A 241 -12.04 13.41 -0.99
CA PRO A 241 -12.10 14.42 -2.03
C PRO A 241 -12.63 13.89 -3.36
N ASN A 242 -13.16 14.82 -4.14
CA ASN A 242 -13.34 14.62 -5.58
C ASN A 242 -12.00 14.42 -6.28
N LEU A 243 -12.04 13.87 -7.49
CA LEU A 243 -10.88 13.91 -8.36
C LEU A 243 -10.71 15.35 -8.87
N PRO A 244 -9.48 15.91 -8.92
CA PRO A 244 -9.24 17.24 -9.46
C PRO A 244 -9.77 17.38 -10.90
N GLN A 245 -9.62 16.30 -11.68
CA GLN A 245 -10.04 16.21 -13.08
C GLN A 245 -11.57 16.10 -13.26
N GLY A 246 -12.32 15.87 -12.18
CA GLY A 246 -13.78 15.70 -12.20
C GLY A 246 -14.57 17.02 -12.23
N GLY A 247 -13.89 18.17 -12.19
CA GLY A 247 -14.50 19.50 -12.28
C GLY A 247 -15.33 19.94 -11.06
N GLN A 248 -15.50 19.07 -10.06
CA GLN A 248 -16.21 19.38 -8.82
C GLN A 248 -15.23 19.62 -7.67
N LYS A 249 -15.23 20.83 -7.11
CA LYS A 249 -14.46 21.12 -5.90
C LYS A 249 -14.96 20.32 -4.70
N THR A 250 -14.04 19.97 -3.81
CA THR A 250 -14.37 19.45 -2.48
C THR A 250 -14.64 20.63 -1.54
N TRP A 251 -15.53 20.48 -0.56
CA TRP A 251 -15.98 21.58 0.30
C TRP A 251 -14.87 22.28 1.10
N TRP A 252 -13.77 21.58 1.40
CA TRP A 252 -12.63 22.11 2.15
C TRP A 252 -11.55 22.81 1.29
N ILE A 253 -11.74 22.83 -0.05
CA ILE A 253 -10.83 23.44 -1.02
C ILE A 253 -11.47 24.70 -1.60
N THR A 254 -10.69 25.80 -1.71
CA THR A 254 -11.16 27.02 -2.39
C THR A 254 -11.13 26.87 -3.91
N GLU A 255 -11.86 27.71 -4.64
CA GLU A 255 -11.86 27.64 -6.12
C GLU A 255 -10.45 27.82 -6.71
N GLU A 256 -9.68 28.74 -6.15
CA GLU A 256 -8.29 29.01 -6.54
C GLU A 256 -7.39 27.78 -6.32
N GLU A 257 -7.53 27.11 -5.16
CA GLU A 257 -6.81 25.90 -4.83
C GLU A 257 -7.19 24.72 -5.75
N HIS A 258 -8.45 24.64 -6.16
CA HIS A 258 -8.95 23.63 -7.09
C HIS A 258 -8.41 23.84 -8.51
N VAL A 259 -8.43 25.06 -9.02
CA VAL A 259 -7.81 25.39 -10.31
C VAL A 259 -6.30 25.15 -10.26
N LEU A 260 -5.65 25.46 -9.14
CA LEU A 260 -4.23 25.18 -8.94
C LEU A 260 -3.94 23.67 -8.95
N SER A 261 -4.78 22.83 -8.34
CA SER A 261 -4.57 21.38 -8.34
C SER A 261 -4.71 20.78 -9.75
N ILE A 262 -5.67 21.25 -10.55
CA ILE A 262 -5.82 20.86 -11.95
C ILE A 262 -4.57 21.24 -12.75
N LYS A 263 -4.16 22.51 -12.70
CA LYS A 263 -2.98 23.01 -13.42
C LYS A 263 -1.72 22.24 -13.06
N ARG A 264 -1.53 21.92 -11.78
CA ARG A 264 -0.40 21.10 -11.30
C ARG A 264 -0.41 19.71 -11.92
N MET A 265 -1.57 19.05 -11.98
CA MET A 265 -1.69 17.70 -12.53
C MET A 265 -1.58 17.69 -14.06
N GLU A 266 -2.04 18.75 -14.75
CA GLU A 266 -1.88 18.94 -16.20
C GLU A 266 -0.43 19.22 -16.60
N ALA A 267 0.28 20.05 -15.82
CA ALA A 267 1.68 20.40 -16.07
C ALA A 267 2.62 19.19 -16.03
N ILE A 268 2.29 18.18 -15.23
CA ILE A 268 3.07 16.93 -15.14
C ILE A 268 2.96 16.11 -16.43
N ARG A 269 2.00 16.44 -17.33
CA ARG A 269 1.66 15.66 -18.52
C ARG A 269 1.78 14.18 -18.23
N ARG A 270 1.14 13.72 -17.14
CA ARG A 270 1.05 12.28 -16.87
C ARG A 270 0.55 11.71 -18.18
N VAL A 271 1.37 10.88 -18.82
CA VAL A 271 0.99 10.17 -20.02
C VAL A 271 -0.33 9.52 -19.66
N GLY A 272 -1.42 10.10 -20.15
CA GLY A 272 -2.75 9.73 -19.69
C GLY A 272 -2.87 8.24 -19.92
N ARG A 273 -3.44 7.52 -18.94
CA ARG A 273 -3.66 6.06 -18.92
C ARG A 273 -3.61 5.52 -20.35
N GLN A 274 -2.44 5.04 -20.81
CA GLN A 274 -2.35 4.66 -22.21
C GLN A 274 -3.29 3.48 -22.38
N SER A 275 -4.12 3.52 -23.42
CA SER A 275 -5.00 2.40 -23.73
C SER A 275 -4.16 1.13 -23.80
N TRP A 276 -4.61 0.08 -23.13
CA TRP A 276 -3.95 -1.23 -23.19
C TRP A 276 -4.00 -1.75 -24.63
N THR A 277 -2.98 -1.44 -25.42
CA THR A 277 -2.82 -1.97 -26.77
C THR A 277 -2.37 -3.42 -26.67
N LYS A 278 -2.87 -4.30 -27.55
CA LYS A 278 -2.47 -5.72 -27.61
C LYS A 278 -0.94 -5.89 -27.66
N GLU A 279 -0.25 -5.00 -28.37
CA GLU A 279 1.21 -4.97 -28.46
C GLU A 279 1.89 -4.65 -27.12
N LYS A 280 1.37 -3.66 -26.38
CA LYS A 280 1.87 -3.30 -25.04
C LYS A 280 1.61 -4.41 -24.02
N ILE A 281 0.44 -5.06 -24.07
CA ILE A 281 0.14 -6.25 -23.27
C ILE A 281 1.14 -7.35 -23.57
N ARG A 282 1.37 -7.67 -24.86
CA ARG A 282 2.32 -8.71 -25.28
C ARG A 282 3.73 -8.39 -24.82
N ARG A 283 4.21 -7.15 -25.02
CA ARG A 283 5.54 -6.70 -24.59
C ARG A 283 5.72 -6.81 -23.08
N THR A 284 4.70 -6.43 -22.31
CA THR A 284 4.73 -6.54 -20.85
C THR A 284 4.72 -8.00 -20.42
N LEU A 285 3.81 -8.84 -20.91
CA LEU A 285 3.73 -10.25 -20.54
C LEU A 285 4.94 -11.07 -21.00
N MET A 286 5.62 -10.71 -22.09
CA MET A 286 6.85 -11.39 -22.52
C MET A 286 8.12 -10.84 -21.86
N SER A 287 8.00 -9.78 -21.04
CA SER A 287 9.15 -9.22 -20.34
C SER A 287 9.52 -10.07 -19.12
N TRP A 288 10.80 -10.38 -18.96
CA TRP A 288 11.31 -11.08 -17.77
C TRP A 288 10.96 -10.35 -16.45
N HIS A 289 10.89 -9.01 -16.49
CA HIS A 289 10.48 -8.18 -15.37
C HIS A 289 9.14 -8.61 -14.79
N THR A 290 8.21 -9.08 -15.63
CA THR A 290 6.84 -9.42 -15.24
C THR A 290 6.76 -10.68 -14.39
N TYR A 291 7.74 -11.56 -14.51
CA TYR A 291 7.81 -12.78 -13.73
C TYR A 291 8.77 -12.63 -12.56
N LEU A 292 9.98 -12.09 -12.79
CA LEU A 292 11.01 -12.06 -11.76
C LEU A 292 10.73 -11.04 -10.65
N LEU A 293 10.30 -9.83 -11.01
CA LEU A 293 10.14 -8.74 -10.03
C LEU A 293 8.99 -9.01 -9.04
N PRO A 294 7.77 -9.38 -9.49
CA PRO A 294 6.73 -9.83 -8.57
C PRO A 294 7.15 -11.06 -7.75
N MET A 295 7.84 -12.03 -8.35
CA MET A 295 8.27 -13.26 -7.65
C MET A 295 9.23 -12.97 -6.50
N ILE A 296 10.17 -12.02 -6.65
CA ILE A 296 11.06 -11.61 -5.56
C ILE A 296 10.23 -11.09 -4.37
N TYR A 297 9.17 -10.31 -4.64
CA TYR A 297 8.29 -9.82 -3.59
C TYR A 297 7.47 -10.94 -2.94
N VAL A 298 6.94 -11.88 -3.74
CA VAL A 298 6.22 -13.06 -3.24
C VAL A 298 7.10 -13.91 -2.33
N LEU A 299 8.34 -14.18 -2.75
CA LEU A 299 9.32 -14.94 -1.96
C LEU A 299 9.70 -14.23 -0.67
N TRP A 300 9.86 -12.91 -0.70
CA TRP A 300 10.11 -12.13 0.52
C TRP A 300 8.92 -12.21 1.48
N ASN A 301 7.70 -11.94 0.99
CA ASN A 301 6.50 -11.89 1.82
C ASN A 301 6.15 -13.25 2.45
N ASN A 302 6.41 -14.35 1.74
CA ASN A 302 6.12 -15.71 2.21
C ASN A 302 7.36 -16.45 2.78
N GLY A 303 8.55 -15.87 2.65
CA GLY A 303 9.79 -16.45 3.18
C GLY A 303 9.99 -16.17 4.68
N GLY A 304 9.25 -15.21 5.23
CA GLY A 304 9.23 -14.92 6.66
C GLY A 304 8.36 -15.88 7.46
N ILE A 305 8.62 -15.97 8.76
CA ILE A 305 7.86 -16.82 9.68
C ILE A 305 6.54 -16.11 10.04
N GLN A 306 5.44 -16.55 9.45
CA GLN A 306 4.13 -15.91 9.63
C GLN A 306 3.40 -16.44 10.86
N ALA A 307 3.09 -15.56 11.82
CA ALA A 307 2.31 -15.83 13.05
C ALA A 307 2.74 -17.04 13.93
N ALA A 308 3.87 -17.69 13.63
CA ALA A 308 4.23 -18.97 14.23
C ALA A 308 4.50 -18.90 15.74
N MET A 309 5.01 -17.76 16.24
CA MET A 309 5.28 -17.60 17.66
C MET A 309 3.99 -17.67 18.50
N GLY A 310 2.90 -17.05 18.05
CA GLY A 310 1.61 -17.09 18.76
C GLY A 310 1.05 -18.51 18.82
N TYR A 311 1.09 -19.25 17.70
CA TYR A 311 0.68 -20.66 17.66
C TYR A 311 1.56 -21.57 18.53
N TRP A 312 2.87 -21.35 18.51
CA TRP A 312 3.82 -22.08 19.35
C TRP A 312 3.59 -21.80 20.84
N LEU A 313 3.32 -20.56 21.25
CA LEU A 313 2.96 -20.25 22.64
C LEU A 313 1.62 -20.88 23.03
N LYS A 314 0.62 -20.86 22.14
CA LYS A 314 -0.67 -21.52 22.36
C LYS A 314 -0.52 -23.04 22.53
N SER A 315 0.44 -23.68 21.86
CA SER A 315 0.60 -25.14 21.93
C SER A 315 0.95 -25.66 23.32
N PHE A 316 1.57 -24.84 24.19
CA PHE A 316 1.84 -25.18 25.59
C PHE A 316 0.58 -25.39 26.43
N ASN A 317 -0.56 -24.82 26.02
CA ASN A 317 -1.84 -24.93 26.71
C ASN A 317 -2.73 -26.06 26.15
N SER A 318 -2.21 -26.89 25.23
CA SER A 318 -2.96 -28.03 24.68
C SER A 318 -3.14 -29.13 25.72
N ASP A 319 -4.14 -29.99 25.56
CA ASP A 319 -4.37 -31.17 26.41
C ASP A 319 -4.15 -32.47 25.60
N PRO A 320 -3.16 -33.31 25.93
CA PRO A 320 -2.18 -33.15 27.01
C PRO A 320 -1.09 -32.09 26.69
N PRO A 321 -0.56 -31.38 27.70
CA PRO A 321 0.42 -30.32 27.48
C PRO A 321 1.78 -30.92 27.07
N PRO A 322 2.46 -30.34 26.06
CA PRO A 322 3.75 -30.83 25.59
C PRO A 322 4.89 -30.63 26.61
N VAL A 323 4.76 -29.64 27.49
CA VAL A 323 5.68 -29.37 28.61
C VAL A 323 4.88 -29.25 29.90
N PRO A 324 4.85 -30.30 30.73
CA PRO A 324 4.15 -30.26 32.00
C PRO A 324 4.63 -29.09 32.88
N GLY A 325 3.69 -28.32 33.43
CA GLY A 325 3.99 -27.20 34.32
C GLY A 325 4.36 -25.88 33.64
N THR A 326 4.36 -25.80 32.30
CA THR A 326 4.55 -24.54 31.57
C THR A 326 3.31 -24.22 30.73
N SER A 327 2.67 -23.09 31.02
CA SER A 327 1.51 -22.57 30.29
C SER A 327 1.63 -21.06 30.11
N PHE A 328 1.09 -20.53 29.03
CA PHE A 328 1.08 -19.08 28.77
C PHE A 328 -0.33 -18.53 28.88
N SER A 329 -0.51 -17.41 29.57
CA SER A 329 -1.79 -16.71 29.59
C SER A 329 -2.11 -16.14 28.20
N ILE A 330 -3.40 -15.96 27.90
CA ILE A 330 -3.83 -15.39 26.61
C ILE A 330 -3.23 -13.99 26.35
N PRO A 331 -3.12 -13.09 27.34
CA PRO A 331 -2.39 -11.84 27.16
C PRO A 331 -0.92 -12.05 26.81
N GLU A 332 -0.23 -13.03 27.40
CA GLU A 332 1.17 -13.35 27.04
C GLU A 332 1.29 -13.89 25.61
N ILE A 333 0.36 -14.75 25.19
CA ILE A 333 0.33 -15.30 23.82
C ILE A 333 0.22 -14.18 22.78
N ASN A 334 -0.52 -13.11 23.07
CA ASN A 334 -0.68 -11.97 22.16
C ASN A 334 0.45 -10.92 22.30
N ASN A 335 1.00 -10.72 23.50
CA ASN A 335 2.01 -9.68 23.74
C ASN A 335 3.44 -10.13 23.39
N LEU A 336 3.79 -11.39 23.65
CA LEU A 336 5.14 -11.91 23.41
C LEU A 336 5.57 -11.89 21.93
N PRO A 337 4.66 -11.99 20.93
CA PRO A 337 5.00 -11.76 19.54
C PRO A 337 5.25 -10.30 19.15
N LEU A 338 4.79 -9.31 19.93
CA LEU A 338 4.86 -7.88 19.55
C LEU A 338 6.27 -7.31 19.35
N PRO A 339 7.29 -7.72 20.13
CA PRO A 339 8.67 -7.32 19.85
C PRO A 339 9.12 -7.66 18.43
N THR A 340 8.62 -8.75 17.85
CA THR A 340 8.88 -9.14 16.46
C THR A 340 8.44 -8.04 15.48
N THR A 341 7.20 -7.53 15.65
CA THR A 341 6.64 -6.45 14.83
C THR A 341 7.39 -5.13 15.06
N GLY A 342 7.75 -4.83 16.32
CA GLY A 342 8.55 -3.65 16.66
C GLY A 342 9.94 -3.67 16.01
N ILE A 343 10.62 -4.82 16.02
CA ILE A 343 11.90 -5.02 15.35
C ILE A 343 11.74 -4.84 13.85
N PHE A 344 10.69 -5.41 13.24
CA PHE A 344 10.41 -5.21 11.82
C PHE A 344 10.27 -3.73 11.45
N VAL A 345 9.51 -2.94 12.21
CA VAL A 345 9.36 -1.49 12.00
C VAL A 345 10.72 -0.79 12.09
N GLY A 346 11.47 -1.05 13.16
CA GLY A 346 12.79 -0.44 13.37
C GLY A 346 13.76 -0.76 12.22
N MET A 347 13.81 -2.03 11.81
CA MET A 347 14.70 -2.48 10.74
C MET A 347 14.27 -1.95 9.37
N ALA A 348 12.98 -1.87 9.07
CA ALA A 348 12.49 -1.27 7.82
C ALA A 348 12.91 0.20 7.69
N LEU A 349 12.83 0.98 8.77
CA LEU A 349 13.29 2.37 8.80
C LEU A 349 14.81 2.47 8.64
N ILE A 350 15.57 1.64 9.37
CA ILE A 350 17.04 1.60 9.28
C ILE A 350 17.48 1.26 7.86
N TRP A 351 16.85 0.27 7.22
CA TRP A 351 17.24 -0.18 5.89
C TRP A 351 16.87 0.83 4.82
N GLY A 352 15.69 1.47 4.95
CA GLY A 352 15.33 2.61 4.11
C GLY A 352 16.36 3.73 4.19
N TRP A 353 16.71 4.15 5.40
CA TRP A 353 17.69 5.21 5.63
C TRP A 353 19.10 4.83 5.13
N LEU A 354 19.52 3.59 5.38
CA LEU A 354 20.86 3.14 5.01
C LEU A 354 20.99 2.96 3.48
N SER A 355 19.92 2.53 2.82
CA SER A 355 19.85 2.40 1.36
C SER A 355 19.91 3.75 0.66
N ASP A 356 19.07 4.70 1.06
CA ASP A 356 18.97 6.01 0.39
C ASP A 356 20.15 6.94 0.74
N GLY A 357 20.66 6.89 1.97
CA GLY A 357 21.75 7.74 2.44
C GLY A 357 23.14 7.18 2.08
N PRO A 358 23.78 6.42 2.99
CA PRO A 358 25.17 5.93 2.79
C PRO A 358 25.38 5.09 1.54
N CYS A 359 24.39 4.30 1.13
CA CYS A 359 24.48 3.44 -0.06
C CYS A 359 24.00 4.13 -1.36
N ARG A 360 23.72 5.44 -1.33
CA ARG A 360 23.38 6.26 -2.52
C ARG A 360 22.25 5.66 -3.38
N GLY A 361 21.25 5.07 -2.76
CA GLY A 361 20.10 4.44 -3.43
C GLY A 361 20.34 3.00 -3.88
N ALA A 362 21.46 2.35 -3.51
CA ALA A 362 21.65 0.93 -3.77
C ALA A 362 20.73 0.09 -2.88
N ARG A 363 19.69 -0.50 -3.48
CA ARG A 363 18.67 -1.31 -2.78
C ARG A 363 19.02 -2.79 -2.70
N TRP A 364 19.67 -3.30 -3.73
CA TRP A 364 20.01 -4.72 -3.84
C TRP A 364 20.78 -5.27 -2.61
N PRO A 365 21.78 -4.58 -2.01
CA PRO A 365 22.57 -5.18 -0.92
C PRO A 365 21.70 -5.54 0.29
N PHE A 366 20.71 -4.69 0.60
CA PHE A 366 19.78 -4.89 1.71
C PHE A 366 18.81 -6.03 1.45
N ILE A 367 18.34 -6.17 0.20
CA ILE A 367 17.45 -7.28 -0.20
C ILE A 367 18.19 -8.61 -0.03
N TYR A 368 19.44 -8.71 -0.52
CA TYR A 368 20.24 -9.94 -0.37
C TYR A 368 20.62 -10.21 1.08
N LEU A 369 21.10 -9.20 1.82
CA LEU A 369 21.44 -9.35 3.22
C LEU A 369 20.23 -9.80 4.05
N GLY A 370 19.05 -9.24 3.77
CA GLY A 370 17.83 -9.64 4.44
C GLY A 370 17.34 -11.04 4.13
N ALA A 371 17.47 -11.47 2.87
CA ALA A 371 17.22 -12.85 2.50
C ALA A 371 18.14 -13.82 3.25
N VAL A 372 19.44 -13.52 3.32
CA VAL A 372 20.43 -14.35 4.05
C VAL A 372 20.10 -14.41 5.54
N ILE A 373 19.81 -13.27 6.18
CA ILE A 373 19.43 -13.21 7.59
C ILE A 373 18.17 -14.04 7.85
N THR A 374 17.15 -13.92 6.99
CA THR A 374 15.90 -14.68 7.11
C THR A 374 16.15 -16.19 7.01
N ILE A 375 16.99 -16.62 6.06
CA ILE A 375 17.37 -18.03 5.91
C ILE A 375 18.10 -18.54 7.15
N VAL A 376 19.07 -17.79 7.67
CA VAL A 376 19.85 -18.18 8.86
C VAL A 376 18.93 -18.39 10.07
N PHE A 377 18.04 -17.43 10.36
CA PHE A 377 17.10 -17.56 11.48
C PHE A 377 16.06 -18.66 11.27
N SER A 378 15.62 -18.89 10.03
CA SER A 378 14.70 -19.98 9.70
C SER A 378 15.36 -21.35 9.92
N ILE A 379 16.62 -21.52 9.50
CA ILE A 379 17.41 -22.74 9.74
C ILE A 379 17.64 -22.93 11.24
N LEU A 380 17.95 -21.85 11.97
CA LEU A 380 18.15 -21.90 13.42
C LEU A 380 16.88 -22.39 14.14
N LEU A 381 15.71 -21.85 13.80
CA LEU A 381 14.42 -22.29 14.36
C LEU A 381 14.06 -23.73 13.99
N TRP A 382 14.42 -24.16 12.77
CA TRP A 382 14.21 -25.53 12.34
C TRP A 382 15.07 -26.53 13.13
N LYS A 383 16.32 -26.16 13.45
CA LYS A 383 17.23 -27.00 14.23
C LYS A 383 16.96 -26.97 15.74
N MET A 384 16.36 -25.91 16.26
CA MET A 384 16.06 -25.80 17.69
C MET A 384 14.89 -26.72 18.09
N PRO A 385 15.02 -27.53 19.16
CA PRO A 385 13.92 -28.33 19.68
C PRO A 385 12.75 -27.42 20.09
N LEU A 386 11.51 -27.87 19.85
CA LEU A 386 10.30 -27.06 20.09
C LEU A 386 10.13 -26.64 21.55
N TYR A 387 10.54 -27.48 22.49
CA TYR A 387 10.10 -27.38 23.88
C TYR A 387 11.23 -27.31 24.92
N ASN A 388 12.51 -27.48 24.53
CA ASN A 388 13.62 -27.55 25.50
C ASN A 388 14.18 -26.17 25.89
N HIS A 389 14.26 -25.23 24.94
CA HIS A 389 14.89 -23.92 25.14
C HIS A 389 13.90 -22.79 24.84
N ILE A 390 12.88 -22.67 25.69
CA ILE A 390 11.73 -21.76 25.50
C ILE A 390 12.20 -20.30 25.31
N HIS A 391 12.96 -19.75 26.26
CA HIS A 391 13.45 -18.37 26.18
C HIS A 391 14.40 -18.13 24.99
N GLY A 392 15.27 -19.10 24.68
CA GLY A 392 16.16 -19.02 23.53
C GLY A 392 15.38 -18.97 22.21
N ARG A 393 14.37 -19.83 22.07
CA ARG A 393 13.50 -19.87 20.88
C ARG A 393 12.68 -18.60 20.74
N MET A 394 12.19 -18.00 21.83
CA MET A 394 11.52 -16.69 21.81
C MET A 394 12.43 -15.59 21.25
N VAL A 395 13.68 -15.50 21.72
CA VAL A 395 14.64 -14.50 21.20
C VAL A 395 14.91 -14.72 19.72
N VAL A 396 15.05 -15.97 19.29
CA VAL A 396 15.24 -16.29 17.87
C VAL A 396 14.02 -15.90 17.03
N PHE A 397 12.79 -16.09 17.53
CA PHE A 397 11.59 -15.58 16.86
C PHE A 397 11.63 -14.06 16.72
N TRP A 398 11.98 -13.31 17.77
CA TRP A 398 12.08 -11.85 17.71
C TRP A 398 13.11 -11.39 16.68
N LEU A 399 14.30 -11.99 16.68
CA LEU A 399 15.39 -11.62 15.78
C LEU A 399 15.15 -12.09 14.32
N SER A 400 14.30 -13.10 14.11
CA SER A 400 14.00 -13.62 12.76
C SER A 400 13.39 -12.56 11.83
N ASN A 401 12.75 -11.52 12.38
CA ASN A 401 12.14 -10.45 11.60
C ASN A 401 13.09 -9.34 11.17
N ILE A 402 14.36 -9.38 11.60
CA ILE A 402 15.39 -8.44 11.14
C ILE A 402 15.55 -8.51 9.62
N GLY A 403 15.53 -9.73 9.07
CA GLY A 403 15.68 -9.97 7.62
C GLY A 403 14.51 -9.45 6.79
N ASN A 404 13.31 -9.34 7.38
CA ASN A 404 12.09 -8.95 6.69
C ASN A 404 12.03 -7.44 6.38
N GLY A 405 12.87 -6.61 7.00
CA GLY A 405 12.90 -5.15 6.76
C GLY A 405 13.11 -4.71 5.29
N ALA A 406 13.58 -5.59 4.39
CA ALA A 406 13.78 -5.28 2.97
C ALA A 406 12.52 -5.14 2.12
N GLY A 407 11.34 -5.53 2.60
CA GLY A 407 10.11 -5.55 1.79
C GLY A 407 9.80 -4.27 1.03
N PRO A 408 9.76 -3.10 1.70
CA PRO A 408 9.54 -1.81 1.05
C PRO A 408 10.59 -1.47 0.00
N LEU A 409 11.84 -1.87 0.25
CA LEU A 409 12.93 -1.64 -0.69
C LEU A 409 12.74 -2.45 -1.97
N ILE A 410 12.18 -3.66 -1.89
CA ILE A 410 11.85 -4.46 -3.09
C ILE A 410 10.84 -3.71 -3.96
N LEU A 411 9.71 -3.26 -3.39
CA LEU A 411 8.70 -2.51 -4.14
C LEU A 411 9.26 -1.23 -4.75
N SER A 412 10.12 -0.53 -4.00
CA SER A 412 10.80 0.66 -4.49
C SER A 412 11.71 0.29 -5.67
N TRP A 413 12.49 -0.79 -5.55
CA TRP A 413 13.42 -1.25 -6.58
C TRP A 413 12.69 -1.65 -7.88
N ILE A 414 11.51 -2.29 -7.76
CA ILE A 414 10.61 -2.56 -8.90
C ILE A 414 10.22 -1.25 -9.60
N ASN A 415 9.90 -0.21 -8.83
CA ASN A 415 9.54 1.11 -9.36
C ASN A 415 10.68 1.79 -10.13
N GLU A 416 11.93 1.62 -9.71
CA GLU A 416 13.10 2.19 -10.40
C GLU A 416 13.46 1.42 -11.68
N ILE A 417 13.48 0.09 -11.61
CA ILE A 417 13.78 -0.75 -12.79
C ILE A 417 12.74 -0.53 -13.89
N CYS A 418 11.47 -0.30 -13.51
CA CYS A 418 10.38 -0.05 -14.45
C CYS A 418 10.06 1.44 -14.63
N SER A 419 11.01 2.34 -14.36
CA SER A 419 10.78 3.78 -14.46
C SER A 419 10.41 4.25 -15.88
N ASP A 420 10.86 3.52 -16.90
CA ASP A 420 10.59 3.81 -18.32
C ASP A 420 9.13 3.56 -18.76
N ASP A 421 8.38 2.72 -18.03
CA ASP A 421 7.00 2.33 -18.41
C ASP A 421 6.08 2.37 -17.18
N THR A 422 5.27 3.42 -17.12
CA THR A 422 4.41 3.71 -15.96
C THR A 422 3.33 2.65 -15.76
N GLU A 423 2.73 2.12 -16.83
CA GLU A 423 1.69 1.09 -16.75
C GLU A 423 2.28 -0.26 -16.35
N LYS A 424 3.44 -0.62 -16.92
CA LYS A 424 4.16 -1.82 -16.51
C LYS A 424 4.51 -1.75 -15.03
N ARG A 425 5.09 -0.64 -14.57
CA ARG A 425 5.41 -0.44 -13.15
C ARG A 425 4.21 -0.64 -12.23
N ALA A 426 3.09 0.00 -12.55
CA ALA A 426 1.86 -0.13 -11.76
C ALA A 426 1.34 -1.59 -11.73
N LEU A 427 1.37 -2.26 -12.89
CA LEU A 427 0.99 -3.68 -12.99
C LEU A 427 1.89 -4.57 -12.14
N LEU A 428 3.21 -4.38 -12.17
CA LEU A 428 4.14 -5.26 -11.46
C LEU A 428 4.09 -5.07 -9.95
N VAL A 429 3.92 -3.84 -9.47
CA VAL A 429 3.74 -3.56 -8.04
C VAL A 429 2.43 -4.19 -7.55
N ALA A 430 1.33 -4.03 -8.31
CA ALA A 430 0.05 -4.65 -7.99
C ALA A 430 0.15 -6.18 -8.00
N ALA A 431 0.71 -6.76 -9.07
CA ALA A 431 0.87 -8.20 -9.22
C ALA A 431 1.74 -8.81 -8.11
N GLY A 432 2.84 -8.14 -7.71
CA GLY A 432 3.67 -8.58 -6.60
C GLY A 432 2.88 -8.70 -5.30
N ASN A 433 2.14 -7.65 -4.97
CA ASN A 433 1.32 -7.61 -3.77
C ASN A 433 0.18 -8.64 -3.80
N ASP A 434 -0.60 -8.67 -4.89
CA ASP A 434 -1.75 -9.55 -5.03
C ASP A 434 -1.33 -11.03 -5.06
N PHE A 435 -0.28 -11.39 -5.81
CA PHE A 435 0.22 -12.75 -5.82
C PHE A 435 0.82 -13.18 -4.47
N ALA A 436 1.43 -12.26 -3.72
CA ALA A 436 1.95 -12.58 -2.40
C ALA A 436 0.82 -12.99 -1.45
N TYR A 437 -0.29 -12.24 -1.45
CA TYR A 437 -1.49 -12.58 -0.67
C TYR A 437 -2.18 -13.84 -1.16
N VAL A 438 -2.22 -14.10 -2.48
CA VAL A 438 -2.75 -15.37 -3.01
C VAL A 438 -1.92 -16.57 -2.54
N VAL A 439 -0.59 -16.47 -2.58
CA VAL A 439 0.28 -17.54 -2.06
C VAL A 439 0.07 -17.72 -0.57
N GLN A 440 -0.03 -16.64 0.19
CA GLN A 440 -0.33 -16.70 1.62
C GLN A 440 -1.67 -17.41 1.88
N ALA A 441 -2.69 -17.13 1.07
CA ALA A 441 -3.98 -17.79 1.15
C ALA A 441 -3.91 -19.29 0.90
N VAL A 442 -3.21 -19.71 -0.15
CA VAL A 442 -3.08 -21.12 -0.53
C VAL A 442 -2.19 -21.89 0.44
N VAL A 443 -1.03 -21.34 0.83
CA VAL A 443 -0.10 -22.00 1.76
C VAL A 443 -0.74 -22.20 3.13
N SER A 444 -1.55 -21.24 3.59
CA SER A 444 -2.32 -21.39 4.84
C SER A 444 -3.35 -22.51 4.74
N ALA A 445 -3.89 -22.78 3.55
CA ALA A 445 -4.83 -23.87 3.29
C ALA A 445 -4.15 -25.25 3.10
N ASP A 446 -2.91 -25.29 2.58
CA ASP A 446 -2.17 -26.53 2.33
C ASP A 446 -1.33 -27.01 3.52
N MET A 447 -0.94 -26.14 4.46
CA MET A 447 -0.26 -26.53 5.72
C MET A 447 -1.23 -27.12 6.76
N LEU A 448 -2.46 -27.45 6.36
CA LEU A 448 -3.43 -28.15 7.17
C LEU A 448 -3.13 -29.64 7.12
N PRO A 449 -2.83 -30.31 8.26
CA PRO A 449 -2.88 -31.76 8.25
C PRO A 449 -4.31 -32.16 7.87
N LEU A 450 -4.44 -32.83 6.74
CA LEU A 450 -5.58 -33.69 6.46
C LEU A 450 -5.41 -34.93 7.34
N ASP A 451 -5.69 -34.83 8.64
CA ASP A 451 -5.85 -35.98 9.54
C ASP A 451 -6.79 -35.63 10.70
#